data_AF-A0A6A3UX66-F1
#
_entry.id   AF-A0A6A3UX66-F1
#
_cell.length_a   1.000
_cell.length_b   1.000
_cell.length_c   1.000
_cell.angle_alpha   90.00
_cell.angle_beta   90.00
_cell.angle_gamma   90.00
#
_symmetry.space_group_name_H-M   'P 1'
#
loop_
_entity.id
_entity.type
_entity.pdbx_description
1 polymer ?
#
loop_
_entity_poly.entity_id
_entity_poly.type
_entity_poly.pdbx_seq_one_letter_code
_entity_poly.pdbx_strand_id
1 'polypeptide(L)'
;MSGGDWPDDFKILALNNKLEGPALAFFDKMLPKWVAESNTVEHVMDRMLGFYSTKVPVSKAMDLMSETKPSNKTWTEHFQYLVYVAERAGCPDQFVLQCLCDSAPEHVKRAMLTRLDSSRVDYIQPAWELVAFAAEYEISSGKTHARTKVAEDKDSSDVLMPAEIARAGAVARKAT
;
A
#
# COMPACT_ATOMS: atom_id res chain seq x y z
N MET A 1 13.86 -38.59 20.64
CA MET A 1 12.55 -38.63 21.29
C MET A 1 11.79 -37.39 20.84
N SER A 2 10.59 -37.55 20.28
CA SER A 2 9.67 -36.45 19.99
C SER A 2 9.05 -35.94 21.29
N GLY A 3 8.88 -34.62 21.44
CA GLY A 3 8.38 -34.02 22.70
C GLY A 3 6.89 -34.23 23.00
N GLY A 4 6.18 -35.02 22.20
CA GLY A 4 4.74 -35.28 22.38
C GLY A 4 4.43 -36.05 23.67
N ASP A 5 5.24 -37.07 23.98
CA ASP A 5 5.03 -37.99 25.10
C ASP A 5 5.46 -37.43 26.47
N TRP A 6 5.90 -36.16 26.53
CA TRP A 6 6.34 -35.54 27.78
C TRP A 6 5.13 -35.09 28.63
N PRO A 7 5.20 -35.20 29.98
CA PRO A 7 4.24 -34.56 30.86
C PRO A 7 4.23 -33.04 30.66
N ASP A 8 3.08 -32.39 30.80
CA ASP A 8 2.95 -30.97 30.49
C ASP A 8 3.80 -30.08 31.40
N ASP A 9 3.98 -30.42 32.67
CA ASP A 9 4.94 -29.77 33.57
C ASP A 9 6.36 -29.73 32.98
N PHE A 10 6.78 -30.82 32.33
CA PHE A 10 8.09 -30.92 31.70
C PHE A 10 8.14 -30.17 30.36
N LYS A 11 7.04 -30.14 29.59
CA LYS A 11 6.94 -29.30 28.39
C LYS A 11 6.98 -27.80 28.74
N ILE A 12 6.29 -27.39 29.80
CA ILE A 12 6.27 -26.03 30.35
C ILE A 12 7.67 -25.64 30.87
N LEU A 13 8.35 -26.52 31.59
CA LEU A 13 9.75 -26.31 32.00
C LEU A 13 10.70 -26.19 30.79
N ALA A 14 10.53 -27.06 29.79
CA ALA A 14 11.32 -27.02 28.56
C ALA A 14 11.07 -25.74 27.75
N LEU A 15 9.83 -25.23 27.73
CA LEU A 15 9.47 -23.93 27.17
C LEU A 15 10.15 -22.78 27.94
N ASN A 16 10.10 -22.80 29.27
CA ASN A 16 10.71 -21.74 30.08
C ASN A 16 12.22 -21.62 29.82
N ASN A 17 12.91 -22.77 29.70
CA ASN A 17 14.33 -22.87 29.34
C ASN A 17 14.65 -22.43 27.88
N LYS A 18 13.68 -21.91 27.12
CA LYS A 18 13.85 -21.26 25.81
C LYS A 18 13.49 -19.77 25.82
N LEU A 19 13.00 -19.25 26.93
CA LEU A 19 12.69 -17.83 27.10
C LEU A 19 13.87 -17.12 27.74
N GLU A 20 14.10 -15.87 27.30
CA GLU A 20 15.20 -15.04 27.81
C GLU A 20 14.71 -13.60 28.05
N GLY A 21 15.45 -12.85 28.86
CA GLY A 21 15.23 -11.42 29.08
C GLY A 21 13.81 -11.08 29.56
N PRO A 22 13.16 -10.03 29.00
CA PRO A 22 11.81 -9.62 29.40
C PRO A 22 10.73 -10.70 29.21
N ALA A 23 10.91 -11.62 28.26
CA ALA A 23 9.93 -12.68 28.00
C ALA A 23 9.93 -13.73 29.12
N LEU A 24 11.11 -14.14 29.58
CA LEU A 24 11.28 -15.00 30.75
C LEU A 24 10.70 -14.34 32.02
N ALA A 25 11.09 -13.09 32.30
CA ALA A 25 10.63 -12.36 33.49
C ALA A 25 9.09 -12.15 33.51
N PHE A 26 8.46 -12.02 32.34
CA PHE A 26 7.00 -11.99 32.22
C PHE A 26 6.37 -13.37 32.44
N PHE A 27 6.93 -14.40 31.81
CA PHE A 27 6.47 -15.79 31.91
C PHE A 27 6.51 -16.29 33.36
N ASP A 28 7.64 -16.19 34.06
CA ASP A 28 7.78 -16.63 35.46
C ASP A 28 6.76 -15.93 36.39
N LYS A 29 6.46 -14.66 36.13
CA LYS A 29 5.50 -13.86 36.92
C LYS A 29 4.04 -14.26 36.68
N MET A 30 3.73 -14.79 35.49
CA MET A 30 2.36 -15.11 35.06
C MET A 30 2.04 -16.60 35.11
N LEU A 31 3.05 -17.47 34.96
CA LEU A 31 2.91 -18.92 34.94
C LEU A 31 2.12 -19.48 36.14
N PRO A 32 2.34 -19.07 37.40
CA PRO A 32 1.55 -19.57 38.53
C PRO A 32 0.05 -19.28 38.42
N LYS A 33 -0.33 -18.20 37.72
CA LYS A 33 -1.74 -17.87 37.48
C LYS A 33 -2.32 -18.73 36.37
N TRP A 34 -1.60 -18.90 35.27
CA TRP A 34 -2.06 -19.71 34.14
C TRP A 34 -2.17 -21.20 34.49
N VAL A 35 -1.21 -21.75 35.24
CA VAL A 35 -1.24 -23.13 35.75
C VAL A 35 -2.43 -23.36 36.72
N ALA A 36 -2.81 -22.34 37.50
CA ALA A 36 -3.99 -22.41 38.36
C ALA A 36 -5.33 -22.33 37.58
N GLU A 37 -5.34 -21.83 36.34
CA GLU A 37 -6.49 -21.87 35.44
C GLU A 37 -6.57 -23.22 34.70
N SER A 38 -5.45 -23.68 34.13
CA SER A 38 -5.29 -24.99 33.50
C SER A 38 -3.80 -25.35 33.44
N ASN A 39 -3.42 -26.49 34.02
CA ASN A 39 -2.04 -26.99 33.99
C ASN A 39 -1.76 -27.80 32.70
N THR A 40 -1.91 -27.16 31.55
CA THR A 40 -1.61 -27.74 30.23
C THR A 40 -0.67 -26.82 29.46
N VAL A 41 0.23 -27.39 28.65
CA VAL A 41 1.18 -26.58 27.86
C VAL A 41 0.44 -25.76 26.81
N GLU A 42 -0.67 -26.28 26.27
CA GLU A 42 -1.53 -25.62 25.29
C GLU A 42 -2.12 -24.33 25.88
N HIS A 43 -2.64 -24.36 27.12
CA HIS A 43 -3.19 -23.17 27.78
C HIS A 43 -2.11 -22.11 28.03
N VAL A 44 -0.93 -22.53 28.49
CA VAL A 44 0.22 -21.63 28.70
C VAL A 44 0.69 -21.01 27.37
N MET A 45 0.71 -21.79 26.29
CA MET A 45 1.05 -21.32 24.94
C MET A 45 -0.01 -20.35 24.38
N ASP A 46 -1.30 -20.61 24.55
CA ASP A 46 -2.38 -19.71 24.16
C ASP A 46 -2.36 -18.39 24.94
N ARG A 47 -2.04 -18.45 26.25
CA ARG A 47 -1.83 -17.26 27.08
C ARG A 47 -0.64 -16.44 26.59
N MET A 48 0.50 -17.08 26.32
CA MET A 48 1.68 -16.43 25.73
C MET A 48 1.36 -15.82 24.36
N LEU A 49 0.68 -16.56 23.48
CA LEU A 49 0.22 -16.07 22.18
C LEU A 49 -0.71 -14.86 22.36
N GLY A 50 -1.61 -14.86 23.33
CA GLY A 50 -2.49 -13.73 23.63
C GLY A 50 -1.76 -12.44 24.00
N PHE A 51 -0.61 -12.52 24.68
CA PHE A 51 0.21 -11.36 25.05
C PHE A 51 1.20 -10.93 23.96
N TYR A 52 1.79 -11.87 23.22
CA TYR A 52 2.81 -11.60 22.20
C TYR A 52 2.25 -11.48 20.77
N SER A 53 0.99 -11.86 20.54
CA SER A 53 0.31 -11.61 19.27
C SER A 53 0.01 -10.12 19.15
N THR A 54 0.91 -9.42 18.47
CA THR A 54 0.77 -8.05 18.02
C THR A 54 -0.29 -7.95 16.92
N LYS A 55 -1.56 -8.14 17.30
CA LYS A 55 -2.68 -7.60 16.52
C LYS A 55 -2.43 -6.10 16.39
N VAL A 56 -2.38 -5.60 15.16
CA VAL A 56 -2.22 -4.17 14.93
C VAL A 56 -3.49 -3.52 15.47
N PRO A 57 -3.42 -2.59 16.45
CA PRO A 57 -4.62 -1.94 16.97
C PRO A 57 -5.38 -1.31 15.82
N VAL A 58 -6.71 -1.45 15.78
CA VAL A 58 -7.53 -0.96 14.65
C VAL A 58 -7.22 0.50 14.36
N SER A 59 -7.10 1.37 15.38
CA SER A 59 -6.67 2.76 15.20
C SER A 59 -5.35 2.89 14.42
N LYS A 60 -4.32 2.11 14.77
CA LYS A 60 -3.04 2.15 14.06
C LYS A 60 -3.12 1.57 12.66
N ALA A 61 -3.99 0.59 12.43
CA ALA A 61 -4.27 0.05 11.10
C ALA A 61 -4.99 1.09 10.21
N MET A 62 -5.96 1.82 10.76
CA MET A 62 -6.65 2.92 10.08
C MET A 62 -5.65 4.01 9.66
N ASP A 63 -4.73 4.42 10.55
CA ASP A 63 -3.65 5.37 10.20
C ASP A 63 -2.84 4.85 9.00
N LEU A 64 -2.34 3.61 9.10
CA LEU A 64 -1.46 2.97 8.12
C LEU A 64 -2.12 2.71 6.76
N MET A 65 -3.42 2.43 6.73
CA MET A 65 -4.19 2.19 5.51
C MET A 65 -4.74 3.46 4.86
N SER A 66 -4.80 4.57 5.60
CA SER A 66 -5.21 5.88 5.10
C SER A 66 -4.07 6.64 4.40
N GLU A 67 -2.86 6.08 4.38
CA GLU A 67 -1.70 6.66 3.70
C GLU A 67 -1.88 6.63 2.16
N THR A 68 -1.43 7.68 1.49
CA THR A 68 -1.39 7.74 0.01
C THR A 68 -0.44 6.70 -0.55
N LYS A 69 -0.75 6.11 -1.71
CA LYS A 69 0.15 5.16 -2.38
C LYS A 69 1.53 5.78 -2.59
N PRO A 70 2.63 5.20 -2.07
CA PRO A 70 3.96 5.72 -2.31
C PRO A 70 4.29 5.81 -3.81
N SER A 71 4.98 6.86 -4.22
CA SER A 71 5.34 7.09 -5.63
C SER A 71 6.36 6.08 -6.17
N ASN A 72 7.16 5.49 -5.28
CA ASN A 72 8.12 4.42 -5.58
C ASN A 72 7.52 3.00 -5.47
N LYS A 73 6.19 2.87 -5.35
CA LYS A 73 5.49 1.58 -5.22
C LYS A 73 4.43 1.40 -6.30
N THR A 74 4.33 0.16 -6.78
CA THR A 74 3.29 -0.29 -7.71
C THR A 74 1.94 -0.42 -7.00
N TRP A 75 0.84 -0.41 -7.77
CA TRP A 75 -0.50 -0.69 -7.25
C TRP A 75 -0.61 -2.07 -6.62
N THR A 76 0.07 -3.07 -7.19
CA THR A 76 0.12 -4.44 -6.65
C THR A 76 0.78 -4.51 -5.28
N GLU A 77 1.95 -3.87 -5.10
CA GLU A 77 2.62 -3.81 -3.79
C GLU A 77 1.79 -3.07 -2.74
N HIS A 78 1.14 -1.97 -3.13
CA HIS A 78 0.29 -1.19 -2.22
C HIS A 78 -0.95 -1.98 -1.80
N PHE A 79 -1.58 -2.69 -2.73
CA PHE A 79 -2.70 -3.58 -2.42
C PHE A 79 -2.30 -4.73 -1.49
N GLN A 80 -1.15 -5.37 -1.74
CA GLN A 80 -0.60 -6.41 -0.84
C GLN A 80 -0.36 -5.86 0.58
N TYR A 81 0.14 -4.63 0.71
CA TYR A 81 0.29 -3.95 1.98
C TYR A 81 -1.05 -3.68 2.68
N LEU A 82 -2.05 -3.16 1.96
CA LEU A 82 -3.38 -2.90 2.52
C LEU A 82 -4.07 -4.20 3.02
N VAL A 83 -4.00 -5.28 2.25
CA VAL A 83 -4.51 -6.61 2.66
C VAL A 83 -3.81 -7.10 3.92
N TYR A 84 -2.47 -7.02 3.96
CA TYR A 84 -1.69 -7.43 5.13
C TYR A 84 -2.05 -6.64 6.39
N VAL A 85 -2.18 -5.31 6.30
CA VAL A 85 -2.53 -4.48 7.46
C VAL A 85 -3.97 -4.75 7.92
N ALA A 86 -4.91 -4.94 6.99
CA ALA A 86 -6.30 -5.28 7.31
C ALA A 86 -6.41 -6.63 8.03
N GLU A 87 -5.77 -7.68 7.51
CA GLU A 87 -5.75 -9.02 8.11
C GLU A 87 -5.16 -8.99 9.54
N ARG A 88 -4.03 -8.28 9.72
CA ARG A 88 -3.37 -8.12 11.02
C ARG A 88 -4.17 -7.33 12.06
N ALA A 89 -5.17 -6.57 11.62
CA ALA A 89 -6.07 -5.78 12.47
C ALA A 89 -7.47 -6.39 12.63
N GLY A 90 -7.83 -7.37 11.78
CA GLY A 90 -9.20 -7.88 11.68
C GLY A 90 -10.17 -6.90 11.01
N CYS A 91 -9.67 -6.03 10.12
CA CYS A 91 -10.52 -5.12 9.35
C CYS A 91 -11.25 -5.87 8.21
N PRO A 92 -12.51 -5.53 7.88
CA PRO A 92 -13.23 -6.14 6.76
C PRO A 92 -12.61 -5.82 5.40
N ASP A 93 -12.73 -6.73 4.42
CA ASP A 93 -12.24 -6.56 3.04
C ASP A 93 -12.80 -5.31 2.33
N GLN A 94 -14.02 -4.90 2.68
CA GLN A 94 -14.62 -3.63 2.20
C GLN A 94 -13.72 -2.43 2.52
N PHE A 95 -13.00 -2.48 3.65
CA PHE A 95 -12.10 -1.42 4.06
C PHE A 95 -10.81 -1.38 3.21
N VAL A 96 -10.31 -2.54 2.76
CA VAL A 96 -9.19 -2.63 1.80
C VAL A 96 -9.56 -1.94 0.48
N LEU A 97 -10.77 -2.22 -0.03
CA LEU A 97 -11.28 -1.61 -1.27
C LEU A 97 -11.45 -0.08 -1.14
N GLN A 98 -11.96 0.40 0.00
CA GLN A 98 -12.10 1.83 0.27
C GLN A 98 -10.73 2.52 0.34
N CYS A 99 -9.80 1.98 1.14
CA CYS A 99 -8.45 2.51 1.27
C CYS A 99 -7.68 2.50 -0.06
N LEU A 100 -7.84 1.47 -0.90
CA LEU A 100 -7.22 1.44 -2.24
C LEU A 100 -7.63 2.65 -3.10
N CYS A 101 -8.91 3.03 -3.06
CA CYS A 101 -9.42 4.22 -3.74
C CYS A 101 -8.97 5.53 -3.07
N ASP A 102 -8.92 5.58 -1.74
CA ASP A 102 -8.53 6.78 -0.99
C ASP A 102 -7.02 7.07 -1.04
N SER A 103 -6.18 6.03 -1.16
CA SER A 103 -4.73 6.15 -1.37
C SER A 103 -4.36 6.73 -2.74
N ALA A 104 -5.31 6.88 -3.67
CA ALA A 104 -5.05 7.27 -5.05
C ALA A 104 -4.99 8.80 -5.25
N PRO A 105 -4.12 9.31 -6.15
CA PRO A 105 -4.19 10.70 -6.60
C PRO A 105 -5.58 11.02 -7.17
N GLU A 106 -6.09 12.22 -6.90
CA GLU A 106 -7.49 12.62 -7.17
C GLU A 106 -8.00 12.36 -8.61
N HIS A 107 -7.12 12.36 -9.61
CA HIS A 107 -7.50 12.02 -10.99
C HIS A 107 -7.64 10.50 -11.21
N VAL A 108 -6.76 9.69 -10.61
CA VAL A 108 -6.83 8.22 -10.62
C VAL A 108 -8.02 7.75 -9.77
N LYS A 109 -8.20 8.34 -8.58
CA LYS A 109 -9.35 8.09 -7.67
C LYS A 109 -10.68 8.24 -8.40
N ARG A 110 -10.91 9.39 -9.05
CA ARG A 110 -12.13 9.61 -9.84
C ARG A 110 -12.30 8.58 -10.96
N ALA A 111 -11.23 8.21 -11.65
CA ALA A 111 -11.28 7.17 -12.68
C ALA A 111 -11.66 5.79 -12.08
N MET A 112 -11.08 5.39 -10.96
CA MET A 112 -11.41 4.14 -10.24
C MET A 112 -12.87 4.11 -9.77
N LEU A 113 -13.36 5.22 -9.21
CA LEU A 113 -14.76 5.32 -8.74
C LEU A 113 -15.78 5.16 -9.87
N THR A 114 -15.45 5.48 -11.13
CA THR A 114 -16.35 5.19 -12.28
C THR A 114 -16.48 3.71 -12.63
N ARG A 115 -15.61 2.85 -12.09
CA ARG A 115 -15.60 1.39 -12.29
C ARG A 115 -16.08 0.60 -11.06
N LEU A 116 -16.38 1.28 -9.96
CA LEU A 116 -16.80 0.66 -8.71
C LEU A 116 -18.27 0.23 -8.79
N ASP A 117 -18.52 -1.06 -8.65
CA ASP A 117 -19.87 -1.61 -8.44
C ASP A 117 -20.15 -1.74 -6.94
N SER A 118 -21.02 -0.90 -6.40
CA SER A 118 -21.38 -0.89 -4.98
C SER A 118 -22.36 -2.00 -4.58
N SER A 119 -22.87 -2.80 -5.51
CA SER A 119 -23.71 -3.96 -5.24
C SER A 119 -22.93 -5.23 -4.94
N ARG A 120 -21.63 -5.26 -5.28
CA ARG A 120 -20.73 -6.40 -5.04
C ARG A 120 -20.34 -6.51 -3.57
N VAL A 121 -20.22 -7.76 -3.12
CA VAL A 121 -19.84 -8.15 -1.74
C VAL A 121 -18.51 -8.90 -1.70
N ASP A 122 -17.93 -9.24 -2.85
CA ASP A 122 -16.67 -9.96 -3.03
C ASP A 122 -15.45 -9.01 -3.02
N TYR A 123 -15.42 -8.03 -2.12
CA TYR A 123 -14.63 -6.77 -2.18
C TYR A 123 -13.15 -6.86 -2.60
N ILE A 124 -12.46 -7.98 -2.30
CA ILE A 124 -11.08 -8.24 -2.74
C ILE A 124 -10.96 -8.32 -4.28
N GLN A 125 -11.96 -8.88 -4.96
CA GLN A 125 -11.95 -9.07 -6.40
C GLN A 125 -12.16 -7.75 -7.18
N PRO A 126 -13.14 -6.87 -6.85
CA PRO A 126 -13.15 -5.48 -7.33
C PRO A 126 -11.86 -4.71 -7.04
N ALA A 127 -11.25 -4.89 -5.86
CA ALA A 127 -10.01 -4.21 -5.52
C ALA A 127 -8.86 -4.64 -6.45
N TRP A 128 -8.75 -5.93 -6.76
CA TRP A 128 -7.78 -6.44 -7.73
C TRP A 128 -8.03 -5.94 -9.16
N GLU A 129 -9.29 -5.89 -9.60
CA GLU A 129 -9.68 -5.32 -10.89
C GLU A 129 -9.30 -3.81 -10.99
N LEU A 130 -9.47 -3.06 -9.90
CA LEU A 130 -9.06 -1.66 -9.79
C LEU A 130 -7.52 -1.48 -9.75
N VAL A 131 -6.77 -2.40 -9.15
CA VAL A 131 -5.29 -2.41 -9.19
C VAL A 131 -4.78 -2.51 -10.63
N ALA A 132 -5.32 -3.43 -11.42
CA ALA A 132 -4.96 -3.58 -12.83
C ALA A 132 -5.32 -2.32 -13.64
N PHE A 133 -6.54 -1.81 -13.46
CA PHE A 133 -7.00 -0.58 -14.11
C PHE A 133 -6.13 0.64 -13.77
N ALA A 134 -5.81 0.85 -12.50
CA ALA A 134 -5.04 2.01 -12.06
C ALA A 134 -3.61 2.00 -12.64
N ALA A 135 -2.98 0.83 -12.73
CA ALA A 135 -1.66 0.68 -13.35
C ALA A 135 -1.69 1.03 -14.86
N GLU A 136 -2.69 0.56 -15.61
CA GLU A 136 -2.87 0.91 -17.02
C GLU A 136 -3.21 2.39 -17.23
N TYR A 137 -4.01 2.96 -16.33
CA TYR A 137 -4.42 4.35 -16.37
C TYR A 137 -3.25 5.32 -16.12
N GLU A 138 -2.38 5.04 -15.15
CA GLU A 138 -1.16 5.83 -14.91
C GLU A 138 -0.21 5.80 -16.11
N ILE A 139 0.02 4.63 -16.71
CA ILE A 139 0.83 4.47 -17.93
C ILE A 139 0.25 5.28 -19.10
N SER A 140 -1.08 5.34 -19.22
CA SER A 140 -1.78 6.05 -20.29
C SER A 140 -1.79 7.57 -20.07
N SER A 141 -2.02 8.01 -18.83
CA SER A 141 -1.99 9.41 -18.40
C SER A 141 -0.60 10.04 -18.54
N GLY A 142 0.46 9.31 -18.18
CA GLY A 142 1.84 9.75 -18.38
C GLY A 142 2.19 9.98 -19.87
N LYS A 143 1.70 9.10 -20.76
CA LYS A 143 1.89 9.25 -22.21
C LYS A 143 1.17 10.46 -22.79
N THR A 144 -0.04 10.77 -22.33
CA THR A 144 -0.75 11.98 -22.80
C THR A 144 -0.06 13.25 -22.32
N HIS A 145 0.36 13.33 -21.05
CA HIS A 145 1.12 14.48 -20.54
C HIS A 145 2.45 14.71 -21.28
N ALA A 146 3.19 13.65 -21.60
CA ALA A 146 4.41 13.76 -22.40
C ALA A 146 4.12 14.27 -23.83
N ARG A 147 3.04 13.77 -24.46
CA ARG A 147 2.65 14.18 -25.82
C ARG A 147 2.18 15.64 -25.88
N THR A 148 1.47 16.13 -24.86
CA THR A 148 1.04 17.53 -24.80
C THR A 148 2.24 18.48 -24.68
N LYS A 149 3.19 18.19 -23.78
CA LYS A 149 4.41 19.01 -23.64
C LYS A 149 5.24 19.08 -24.93
N VAL A 150 5.41 17.95 -25.62
CA VAL A 150 6.10 17.90 -26.92
C VAL A 150 5.34 18.68 -28.01
N ALA A 151 4.01 18.82 -27.89
CA ALA A 151 3.24 19.68 -28.79
C ALA A 151 3.41 21.17 -28.45
N GLU A 152 3.35 21.55 -27.17
CA GLU A 152 3.53 22.93 -26.70
C GLU A 152 4.94 23.48 -26.99
N ASP A 153 5.99 22.70 -26.74
CA ASP A 153 7.38 23.09 -27.08
C ASP A 153 7.57 23.26 -28.60
N LYS A 154 6.86 22.48 -29.41
CA LYS A 154 6.95 22.55 -30.87
C LYS A 154 6.19 23.74 -31.43
N ASP A 155 4.99 24.02 -30.94
CA ASP A 155 4.18 25.19 -31.32
C ASP A 155 4.90 26.50 -30.93
N SER A 156 5.62 26.52 -29.79
CA SER A 156 6.50 27.63 -29.40
C SER A 156 7.70 27.84 -30.36
N SER A 157 8.14 26.79 -31.07
CA SER A 157 9.24 26.87 -32.03
C SER A 157 8.83 27.33 -33.44
N ASP A 158 7.55 27.16 -33.82
CA ASP A 158 7.03 27.48 -35.16
C ASP A 158 6.52 28.93 -35.30
N VAL A 159 6.52 29.75 -34.23
CA VAL A 159 5.99 31.13 -34.22
C VAL A 159 7.00 32.20 -34.67
N LEU A 160 8.29 31.87 -34.85
CA LEU A 160 9.30 32.86 -35.28
C LEU A 160 9.54 32.88 -36.80
N MET A 161 8.65 33.52 -37.56
CA MET A 161 8.87 34.29 -38.81
C MET A 161 7.50 34.66 -39.43
N PRO A 162 7.29 35.93 -39.84
CA PRO A 162 7.10 36.15 -41.28
C PRO A 162 7.69 37.47 -41.83
N ALA A 163 7.90 37.43 -43.15
CA ALA A 163 8.61 38.39 -43.98
C ALA A 163 7.94 39.76 -44.21
N GLU A 164 8.77 40.79 -44.42
CA GLU A 164 8.55 41.99 -45.24
C GLU A 164 9.94 42.65 -45.51
N ILE A 165 10.26 43.44 -46.56
CA ILE A 165 9.57 43.95 -47.76
C ILE A 165 10.45 43.62 -49.00
N ALA A 166 9.86 43.49 -50.20
CA ALA A 166 10.59 43.59 -51.47
C ALA A 166 10.13 44.81 -52.31
N ARG A 167 11.08 45.39 -53.07
CA ARG A 167 10.89 46.18 -54.32
C ARG A 167 10.70 47.71 -54.25
N ALA A 168 11.83 48.42 -54.32
CA ALA A 168 12.07 49.65 -55.11
C ALA A 168 13.59 49.73 -55.36
N GLY A 169 14.15 50.24 -56.46
CA GLY A 169 13.63 50.84 -57.69
C GLY A 169 14.85 51.47 -58.40
N ALA A 170 15.13 51.13 -59.66
CA ALA A 170 16.36 51.57 -60.32
C ALA A 170 16.28 53.03 -60.81
N VAL A 171 17.36 53.80 -60.67
CA VAL A 171 17.77 54.89 -61.58
C VAL A 171 19.22 55.28 -61.28
N ALA A 172 20.00 55.57 -62.33
CA ALA A 172 21.43 55.88 -62.24
C ALA A 172 21.74 57.35 -61.92
N ARG A 173 22.92 57.61 -61.34
CA ARG A 173 23.77 58.76 -61.73
C ARG A 173 25.25 58.59 -61.35
N LYS A 174 26.10 59.41 -61.97
CA LYS A 174 27.53 59.23 -62.23
C LYS A 174 28.35 60.32 -61.50
N ALA A 175 29.36 59.92 -60.73
CA ALA A 175 30.51 60.70 -60.22
C ALA A 175 31.35 59.76 -59.30
N THR A 176 32.69 59.78 -59.25
CA THR A 176 33.70 60.62 -59.93
C THR A 176 34.81 59.71 -60.46
#